data_AF-C5DR40-F1
#
_entry.id   AF-C5DR40-F1
#
_cell.length_a   1.000
_cell.length_b   1.000
_cell.length_c   1.000
_cell.angle_alpha   90.00
_cell.angle_beta   90.00
_cell.angle_gamma   90.00
#
_symmetry.space_group_name_H-M   'P 1'
#
loop_
_entity.id
_entity.type
_entity.pdbx_description
1 polymer ?
#
loop_
_entity_poly.entity_id
_entity_poly.type
_entity_poly.pdbx_seq_one_letter_code
_entity_poly.pdbx_strand_id
1 'polypeptide(L)'
;MKLFLALLALFSTAFASLLPFNGFHSLEVHQLATNKPIPGGSPVLQCDVDDKQLLDISSVELSPNPPQRGHNLTIVASGQLHQELVDGAYVDVEVRLGYIRLLYNTYDLCEQLEEHDVDDLKCPIKPGTYNLKKEVSIPAEVPPGRYVFVMRAYTYDDKLISCLTGEVLFPAGQVRLF
;
A
#
# COMPACT_ATOMS: atom_id res chain seq x y z
N MET A 1 -15.55 49.66 -39.19
CA MET A 1 -16.77 48.82 -39.25
C MET A 1 -17.01 48.47 -40.70
N LYS A 2 -17.13 47.17 -40.98
CA LYS A 2 -17.29 46.53 -42.30
C LYS A 2 -15.96 46.50 -43.10
N LEU A 3 -15.45 45.38 -43.56
CA LEU A 3 -16.10 44.10 -43.78
C LEU A 3 -15.04 42.99 -43.69
N PHE A 4 -15.18 42.16 -42.66
CA PHE A 4 -14.72 40.78 -42.65
C PHE A 4 -15.36 40.03 -43.83
N LEU A 5 -14.77 38.90 -44.20
CA LEU A 5 -15.37 37.78 -44.96
C LEU A 5 -15.42 37.90 -46.48
N ALA A 6 -14.33 37.46 -47.13
CA ALA A 6 -14.28 36.86 -48.49
C ALA A 6 -12.79 36.76 -48.87
N LEU A 7 -12.06 35.65 -49.06
CA LEU A 7 -12.23 34.20 -49.28
C LEU A 7 -10.87 33.65 -48.74
N LEU A 8 -10.69 32.65 -47.87
CA LEU A 8 -11.28 31.31 -47.78
C LEU A 8 -11.51 30.65 -49.13
N ALA A 9 -10.42 30.36 -49.86
CA ALA A 9 -10.28 29.19 -50.74
C ALA A 9 -8.95 29.18 -51.54
N LEU A 10 -7.78 29.19 -50.89
CA LEU A 10 -6.53 28.78 -51.55
C LEU A 10 -5.60 28.15 -50.50
N PHE A 11 -4.95 27.05 -50.87
CA PHE A 11 -4.12 26.15 -50.05
C PHE A 11 -4.81 24.93 -49.41
N SER A 12 -5.57 24.22 -50.22
CA SER A 12 -5.41 22.76 -50.30
C SER A 12 -4.12 22.47 -51.07
N THR A 13 -3.10 21.89 -50.40
CA THR A 13 -2.39 20.65 -50.79
C THR A 13 -1.08 20.53 -49.99
N ALA A 14 -0.97 19.41 -49.26
CA ALA A 14 0.24 18.69 -48.89
C ALA A 14 1.32 19.41 -48.05
N PHE A 15 1.25 19.20 -46.72
CA PHE A 15 2.44 18.88 -45.93
C PHE A 15 2.10 17.76 -44.94
N ALA A 16 1.93 16.56 -45.48
CA ALA A 16 2.09 15.34 -44.73
C ALA A 16 3.59 15.02 -44.69
N SER A 17 4.30 15.43 -43.63
CA SER A 17 5.58 14.82 -43.21
C SER A 17 6.23 15.62 -42.08
N LEU A 18 6.43 14.93 -40.95
CA LEU A 18 7.46 15.18 -39.92
C LEU A 18 7.22 16.29 -38.90
N LEU A 19 6.16 16.14 -38.09
CA LEU A 19 6.33 16.36 -36.66
C LEU A 19 6.55 14.98 -36.05
N PRO A 20 7.64 14.72 -35.31
CA PRO A 20 7.63 13.61 -34.39
C PRO A 20 6.59 13.99 -33.33
N PHE A 21 5.36 13.49 -33.50
CA PHE A 21 4.52 13.10 -32.40
C PHE A 21 5.31 12.01 -31.65
N ASN A 22 6.37 12.43 -30.95
CA ASN A 22 6.83 11.69 -29.78
C ASN A 22 5.62 11.73 -28.89
N GLY A 23 5.00 10.55 -28.79
CA GLY A 23 3.68 10.38 -28.22
C GLY A 23 3.58 11.08 -26.89
N PHE A 24 2.34 11.33 -26.51
CA PHE A 24 1.95 11.25 -25.11
C PHE A 24 2.66 10.05 -24.47
N HIS A 25 3.84 10.29 -23.91
CA HIS A 25 4.31 9.55 -22.77
C HIS A 25 3.22 9.88 -21.75
N SER A 26 2.37 8.90 -21.48
CA SER A 26 1.74 8.83 -20.18
C SER A 26 2.85 9.19 -19.19
N LEU A 27 2.69 10.33 -18.51
CA LEU A 27 3.28 10.49 -17.19
C LEU A 27 2.56 9.48 -16.32
N GLU A 28 2.89 8.22 -16.54
CA GLU A 28 2.71 7.19 -15.56
C GLU A 28 3.81 7.49 -14.55
N VAL A 29 3.48 8.41 -13.66
CA VAL A 29 4.10 8.54 -12.35
C VAL A 29 3.72 7.27 -11.58
N HIS A 30 4.12 6.10 -12.10
CA HIS A 30 4.60 5.06 -11.22
C HIS A 30 5.93 5.62 -10.73
N GLN A 31 5.87 6.41 -9.65
CA GLN A 31 7.05 6.61 -8.84
C GLN A 31 7.70 5.24 -8.70
N LEU A 32 8.98 5.18 -9.03
CA LEU A 32 9.82 4.03 -8.81
C LEU A 32 9.86 3.82 -7.30
N ALA A 33 8.79 3.27 -6.72
CA ALA A 33 8.68 3.02 -5.30
C ALA A 33 9.74 1.98 -5.00
N THR A 34 10.86 2.47 -4.50
CA THR A 34 11.99 1.70 -4.02
C THR A 34 11.48 0.96 -2.79
N ASN A 35 11.26 -0.33 -2.97
CA ASN A 35 10.88 -1.22 -1.88
C ASN A 35 12.14 -1.89 -1.35
N LYS A 36 12.28 -2.01 -0.03
CA LYS A 36 13.35 -2.80 0.60
C LYS A 36 12.77 -3.95 1.42
N PRO A 37 13.40 -5.13 1.43
CA PRO A 37 13.00 -6.22 2.30
C PRO A 37 13.20 -5.86 3.77
N ILE A 38 12.27 -6.32 4.61
CA ILE A 38 12.38 -6.20 6.08
C ILE A 38 12.94 -7.52 6.63
N PRO A 39 13.89 -7.49 7.58
CA PRO A 39 14.37 -8.71 8.24
C PRO A 39 13.24 -9.51 8.91
N GLY A 40 13.45 -10.80 9.17
CA GLY A 40 12.44 -11.71 9.77
C GLY A 40 11.82 -12.72 8.79
N GLY A 41 12.22 -12.68 7.51
CA GLY A 41 11.87 -13.71 6.53
C GLY A 41 10.41 -13.71 6.07
N SER A 42 9.64 -12.66 6.40
CA SER A 42 8.30 -12.46 5.87
C SER A 42 8.34 -11.92 4.42
N PRO A 43 7.25 -12.06 3.64
CA PRO A 43 7.11 -11.44 2.32
C PRO A 43 6.82 -9.93 2.37
N VAL A 44 6.89 -9.31 3.56
CA VAL A 44 6.60 -7.89 3.74
C VAL A 44 7.83 -7.06 3.39
N LEU A 45 7.60 -6.02 2.59
CA LEU A 45 8.60 -5.04 2.18
C LEU A 45 8.21 -3.68 2.77
N GLN A 46 9.22 -2.87 3.07
CA GLN A 46 9.01 -1.45 3.33
C GLN A 46 9.03 -0.72 1.98
N CYS A 47 7.96 0.00 1.67
CA CYS A 47 7.84 0.83 0.48
C CYS A 47 8.23 2.28 0.77
N ASP A 48 8.27 3.11 -0.27
CA ASP A 48 8.54 4.56 -0.18
C ASP A 48 9.79 4.87 0.67
N VAL A 49 10.86 4.07 0.49
CA VAL A 49 12.06 4.13 1.34
C VAL A 49 12.91 5.38 1.11
N ASP A 50 12.66 6.08 0.01
CA ASP A 50 13.28 7.38 -0.29
C ASP A 50 12.66 8.52 0.54
N ASP A 51 11.46 8.31 1.09
CA ASP A 51 10.79 9.25 1.97
C ASP A 51 11.19 9.03 3.44
N LYS A 52 11.24 10.11 4.21
CA LYS A 52 11.51 10.03 5.65
C LYS A 52 10.31 9.39 6.37
N GLN A 53 10.57 8.28 7.06
CA GLN A 53 9.58 7.54 7.85
C GLN A 53 9.87 7.69 9.34
N LEU A 54 8.83 7.77 10.18
CA LEU A 54 8.96 7.95 11.63
C LEU A 54 9.15 6.64 12.40
N LEU A 55 8.85 5.50 11.77
CA LEU A 55 9.00 4.16 12.33
C LEU A 55 10.05 3.38 11.54
N ASP A 56 11.14 3.02 12.22
CA ASP A 56 12.15 2.10 11.70
C ASP A 56 11.77 0.67 12.07
N ILE A 57 11.43 -0.13 11.06
CA ILE A 57 11.02 -1.52 11.26
C ILE A 57 12.26 -2.41 11.23
N SER A 58 12.56 -3.05 12.34
CA SER A 58 13.72 -3.91 12.54
C SER A 58 13.47 -5.34 12.07
N SER A 59 12.29 -5.90 12.34
CA SER A 59 11.91 -7.22 11.85
C SER A 59 10.39 -7.39 11.73
N VAL A 60 9.98 -8.25 10.80
CA VAL A 60 8.61 -8.76 10.67
C VAL A 60 8.67 -10.25 10.36
N GLU A 61 8.09 -11.05 11.24
CA GLU A 61 7.95 -12.50 11.12
C GLU A 61 6.46 -12.86 11.04
N LEU A 62 6.15 -13.82 10.18
CA LEU A 62 4.80 -14.35 10.01
C LEU A 62 4.81 -15.85 10.28
N SER A 63 3.79 -16.36 10.95
CA SER A 63 3.61 -17.80 11.17
C SER A 63 2.13 -18.19 11.10
N PRO A 64 1.71 -19.06 10.16
CA PRO A 64 2.54 -19.73 9.16
C PRO A 64 3.01 -18.79 8.06
N ASN A 65 4.15 -19.11 7.45
CA ASN A 65 4.70 -18.41 6.28
C ASN A 65 4.94 -19.44 5.15
N PRO A 66 4.20 -19.38 4.02
CA PRO A 66 3.18 -18.38 3.68
C PRO A 66 1.91 -18.49 4.53
N PRO A 67 1.15 -17.38 4.72
CA PRO A 67 -0.14 -17.39 5.41
C PRO A 67 -1.14 -18.37 4.80
N GLN A 68 -2.02 -18.96 5.63
CA GLN A 68 -2.96 -20.00 5.22
C GLN A 68 -4.40 -19.62 5.58
N ARG A 69 -5.33 -19.89 4.65
CA ARG A 69 -6.77 -19.72 4.90
C ARG A 69 -7.28 -20.67 5.98
N GLY A 70 -8.26 -20.23 6.74
CA GLY A 70 -8.89 -21.00 7.82
C GLY A 70 -7.98 -21.25 9.03
N HIS A 71 -6.85 -20.56 9.11
CA HIS A 71 -5.87 -20.70 10.18
C HIS A 71 -5.56 -19.34 10.79
N ASN A 72 -5.07 -19.37 12.02
CA ASN A 72 -4.55 -18.17 12.65
C ASN A 72 -3.17 -17.84 12.08
N LEU A 73 -2.93 -16.55 11.90
CA LEU A 73 -1.67 -15.96 11.54
C LEU A 73 -1.13 -15.22 12.76
N THR A 74 0.03 -15.64 13.25
CA THR A 74 0.82 -14.91 14.23
C THR A 74 1.78 -13.98 13.51
N ILE A 75 1.74 -12.70 13.87
CA ILE A 75 2.60 -11.64 13.38
C ILE A 75 3.48 -11.22 14.54
N VAL A 76 4.81 -11.29 14.38
CA VAL A 76 5.78 -10.76 15.34
C VAL A 76 6.57 -9.67 14.66
N ALA A 77 6.51 -8.45 15.18
CA ALA A 77 7.20 -7.29 14.61
C ALA A 77 8.01 -6.55 15.66
N SER A 78 9.16 -6.01 15.27
CA SER A 78 9.97 -5.15 16.12
C SER A 78 10.37 -3.88 15.38
N GLY A 79 10.45 -2.76 16.09
CA GLY A 79 10.82 -1.49 15.48
C GLY A 79 11.05 -0.37 16.50
N GLN A 80 11.51 0.78 16.00
CA GLN A 80 11.75 1.98 16.77
C GLN A 80 10.95 3.15 16.22
N LEU A 81 10.09 3.72 17.07
CA LEU A 81 9.30 4.91 16.78
C LEU A 81 10.06 6.15 17.26
N HIS A 82 10.24 7.13 16.38
CA HIS A 82 11.05 8.33 16.66
C HIS A 82 10.23 9.55 17.11
N GLN A 83 8.92 9.53 16.90
CA GLN A 83 8.02 10.64 17.23
C GLN A 83 6.76 10.12 17.92
N GLU A 84 6.23 10.88 18.88
CA GLU A 84 4.96 10.54 19.54
C GLU A 84 3.83 10.54 18.51
N LEU A 85 3.02 9.48 18.54
CA LEU A 85 1.77 9.38 17.78
C LEU A 85 0.61 9.73 18.70
N VAL A 86 -0.25 10.64 18.24
CA VAL A 86 -1.42 11.12 18.96
C VAL A 86 -2.68 10.80 18.16
N ASP A 87 -3.84 11.03 18.78
CA ASP A 87 -5.15 10.85 18.13
C ASP A 87 -5.23 11.60 16.79
N GLY A 88 -5.91 10.98 15.81
CA GLY A 88 -5.98 11.47 14.44
C GLY A 88 -4.85 10.97 13.52
N ALA A 89 -3.90 10.17 14.02
CA ALA A 89 -3.07 9.34 13.16
C ALA A 89 -3.93 8.32 12.40
N TYR A 90 -3.59 8.02 11.15
CA TYR A 90 -4.43 7.20 10.28
C TYR A 90 -3.60 6.28 9.38
N VAL A 91 -4.26 5.27 8.79
CA VAL A 91 -3.63 4.34 7.84
C VAL A 91 -4.50 4.18 6.60
N ASP A 92 -3.89 4.42 5.44
CA ASP A 92 -4.46 4.11 4.14
C ASP A 92 -4.12 2.66 3.77
N VAL A 93 -5.14 1.85 3.50
CA VAL A 93 -5.01 0.44 3.17
C VAL A 93 -5.58 0.18 1.79
N GLU A 94 -4.73 -0.26 0.86
CA GLU A 94 -5.10 -0.76 -0.45
C GLU A 94 -4.88 -2.26 -0.54
N VAL A 95 -5.88 -3.01 -0.99
CA VAL A 95 -5.75 -4.45 -1.29
C VAL A 95 -6.24 -4.72 -2.71
N ARG A 96 -5.41 -5.41 -3.50
CA ARG A 96 -5.70 -5.81 -4.88
C ARG A 96 -5.68 -7.32 -5.02
N LEU A 97 -6.63 -7.86 -5.79
CA LEU A 97 -6.63 -9.24 -6.26
C LEU A 97 -6.33 -9.24 -7.76
N GLY A 98 -5.12 -9.66 -8.13
CA GLY A 98 -4.61 -9.48 -9.49
C GLY A 98 -4.55 -7.99 -9.85
N TYR A 99 -5.38 -7.54 -10.79
CA TYR A 99 -5.44 -6.14 -11.23
C TYR A 99 -6.61 -5.35 -10.61
N ILE A 100 -7.55 -6.04 -9.95
CA ILE A 100 -8.76 -5.45 -9.39
C ILE A 100 -8.46 -4.94 -7.98
N ARG A 101 -8.81 -3.69 -7.69
CA ARG A 101 -8.76 -3.12 -6.33
C ARG A 101 -10.00 -3.57 -5.57
N LEU A 102 -9.80 -4.39 -4.54
CA LEU A 102 -10.88 -4.92 -3.69
C LEU A 102 -11.21 -3.96 -2.54
N LEU A 103 -10.18 -3.32 -1.99
CA LEU A 103 -10.28 -2.44 -0.83
C LEU A 103 -9.40 -1.22 -1.05
N TYR A 104 -9.93 -0.05 -0.71
CA TYR A 104 -9.16 1.18 -0.56
C TYR A 104 -9.86 2.05 0.48
N ASN A 105 -9.40 1.95 1.71
CA ASN A 105 -10.02 2.60 2.86
C ASN A 105 -8.95 3.26 3.73
N THR A 106 -9.35 4.33 4.40
CA THR A 106 -8.57 4.99 5.44
C THR A 106 -9.17 4.63 6.79
N TYR A 107 -8.33 4.24 7.75
CA TYR A 107 -8.73 3.88 9.10
C TYR A 107 -8.00 4.77 10.11
N ASP A 108 -8.66 5.09 11.23
CA ASP A 108 -7.99 5.73 12.36
C ASP A 108 -7.04 4.74 13.04
N LEU A 109 -5.75 5.09 13.12
CA LEU A 109 -4.72 4.20 13.63
C LEU A 109 -4.92 3.89 15.12
N CYS A 110 -5.33 4.89 15.89
CA CYS A 110 -5.51 4.77 17.34
C CYS A 110 -6.73 3.88 17.65
N GLU A 111 -7.84 4.08 16.94
CA GLU A 111 -9.02 3.23 17.07
C GLU A 111 -8.70 1.79 16.68
N GLN A 112 -8.00 1.55 15.56
CA GLN A 112 -7.65 0.19 15.14
C GLN A 112 -6.73 -0.54 16.12
N LEU A 113 -5.81 0.17 16.78
CA LEU A 113 -4.94 -0.44 17.80
C LEU A 113 -5.72 -0.84 19.06
N GLU A 114 -6.71 -0.03 19.46
CA GLU A 114 -7.58 -0.30 20.60
C GLU A 114 -8.61 -1.40 20.30
N GLU A 115 -9.33 -1.32 19.19
CA GLU A 115 -10.34 -2.31 18.77
C GLU A 115 -9.74 -3.71 18.57
N HIS A 116 -8.47 -3.77 18.20
CA HIS A 116 -7.77 -5.02 17.97
C HIS A 116 -6.81 -5.39 19.09
N ASP A 117 -6.85 -4.78 20.28
CA ASP A 117 -6.03 -5.17 21.45
C ASP A 117 -4.58 -5.55 21.06
N VAL A 118 -3.83 -4.61 20.47
CA VAL A 118 -2.44 -4.84 20.03
C VAL A 118 -1.48 -4.50 21.17
N ASP A 119 -1.10 -5.49 21.99
CA ASP A 119 -0.09 -5.40 23.07
C ASP A 119 -0.15 -4.11 23.92
N ASP A 120 -1.35 -3.73 24.33
CA ASP A 120 -1.63 -2.54 25.15
C ASP A 120 -1.16 -1.20 24.53
N LEU A 121 -0.91 -1.15 23.22
CA LEU A 121 -0.68 0.10 22.51
C LEU A 121 -1.95 0.95 22.53
N LYS A 122 -1.87 2.07 23.25
CA LYS A 122 -2.90 3.10 23.28
C LYS A 122 -2.31 4.44 22.94
N CYS A 123 -3.03 5.23 22.17
CA CYS A 123 -2.66 6.62 21.95
C CYS A 123 -2.80 7.42 23.27
N PRO A 124 -1.86 8.34 23.57
CA PRO A 124 -0.66 8.66 22.80
C PRO A 124 0.47 7.61 22.92
N ILE A 125 1.08 7.25 21.78
CA ILE A 125 2.18 6.28 21.68
C ILE A 125 3.50 7.04 21.67
N LYS A 126 4.29 6.90 22.74
CA LYS A 126 5.56 7.61 22.91
C LYS A 126 6.67 7.12 21.97
N PRO A 127 7.70 7.92 21.69
CA PRO A 127 8.90 7.41 21.03
C PRO A 127 9.54 6.27 21.84
N GLY A 128 10.04 5.25 21.17
CA GLY A 128 10.63 4.08 21.84
C GLY A 128 10.77 2.86 20.95
N THR A 129 11.33 1.80 21.52
CA THR A 129 11.42 0.48 20.88
C THR A 129 10.21 -0.36 21.25
N TYR A 130 9.57 -0.95 20.24
CA TYR A 130 8.38 -1.77 20.39
C TYR A 130 8.64 -3.18 19.85
N ASN A 131 8.12 -4.17 20.56
CA ASN A 131 8.04 -5.55 20.11
C ASN A 131 6.59 -5.96 20.22
N LEU A 132 5.97 -6.26 19.09
CA LEU A 132 4.55 -6.56 18.98
C LEU A 132 4.38 -8.00 18.56
N LYS A 133 3.42 -8.68 19.17
CA LYS A 133 2.95 -10.00 18.78
C LYS A 133 1.43 -9.98 18.67
N LYS A 134 0.92 -10.12 17.45
CA LYS A 134 -0.52 -10.20 17.22
C LYS A 134 -0.92 -11.50 16.53
N GLU A 135 -1.99 -12.10 17.02
CA GLU A 135 -2.66 -13.22 16.36
C GLU A 135 -3.94 -12.73 15.71
N VAL A 136 -4.13 -13.05 14.42
CA VAL A 136 -5.32 -12.74 13.64
C VAL A 136 -5.82 -14.00 12.93
N SER A 137 -7.12 -14.14 12.73
CA SER A 137 -7.67 -15.28 12.00
C SER A 137 -7.83 -14.95 10.52
N ILE A 138 -7.33 -15.81 9.63
CA ILE A 138 -7.58 -15.70 8.19
C ILE A 138 -8.81 -16.55 7.86
N PRO A 139 -9.92 -15.96 7.38
CA PRO A 139 -11.12 -16.72 7.06
C PRO A 139 -10.90 -17.79 5.99
N ALA A 140 -11.67 -18.87 6.03
CA ALA A 140 -11.58 -19.96 5.05
C ALA A 140 -12.14 -19.56 3.68
N GLU A 141 -13.05 -18.58 3.67
CA GLU A 141 -13.82 -18.09 2.52
C GLU A 141 -13.01 -17.15 1.62
N VAL A 142 -11.80 -16.74 2.04
CA VAL A 142 -10.92 -15.87 1.25
C VAL A 142 -10.69 -16.48 -0.14
N PRO A 143 -11.09 -15.81 -1.23
CA PRO A 143 -10.98 -16.36 -2.57
C PRO A 143 -9.52 -16.68 -2.95
N PRO A 144 -9.28 -17.69 -3.80
CA PRO A 144 -7.95 -17.96 -4.29
C PRO A 144 -7.45 -16.86 -5.23
N GLY A 145 -6.15 -16.61 -5.19
CA GLY A 145 -5.46 -15.70 -6.08
C GLY A 145 -4.31 -14.96 -5.40
N ARG A 146 -3.73 -14.05 -6.16
CA ARG A 146 -2.62 -13.20 -5.73
C ARG A 146 -3.16 -11.90 -5.16
N TYR A 147 -2.97 -11.73 -3.86
CA TYR A 147 -3.29 -10.51 -3.14
C TYR A 147 -2.03 -9.66 -3.01
N VAL A 148 -2.13 -8.40 -3.39
CA VAL A 148 -1.09 -7.39 -3.15
C VAL A 148 -1.70 -6.34 -2.26
N PHE A 149 -1.03 -6.03 -1.16
CA PHE A 149 -1.46 -4.97 -0.26
C PHE A 149 -0.42 -3.84 -0.22
N VAL A 150 -0.90 -2.63 0.02
CA VAL A 150 -0.09 -1.46 0.34
C VAL A 150 -0.74 -0.77 1.51
N MET A 151 0.04 -0.45 2.53
CA MET A 151 -0.40 0.23 3.73
C MET A 151 0.51 1.43 3.97
N ARG A 152 -0.07 2.61 4.12
CA ARG A 152 0.67 3.83 4.47
C ARG A 152 0.06 4.43 5.72
N ALA A 153 0.85 4.47 6.79
CA ALA A 153 0.44 5.08 8.04
C ALA A 153 0.97 6.50 8.12
N TYR A 154 0.15 7.43 8.58
CA TYR A 154 0.44 8.84 8.70
C TYR A 154 0.08 9.35 10.10
N THR A 155 0.79 10.38 10.55
CA THR A 155 0.40 11.15 11.73
C THR A 155 -0.80 12.05 11.41
N TYR A 156 -1.38 12.66 12.44
CA TYR A 156 -2.46 13.66 12.27
C TYR A 156 -2.06 14.88 11.41
N ASP A 157 -0.75 15.13 11.27
CA ASP A 157 -0.16 16.21 10.46
C ASP A 157 0.45 15.70 9.14
N ASP A 158 -0.06 14.57 8.62
CA ASP A 158 0.26 13.97 7.31
C ASP A 158 1.74 13.56 7.13
N LYS A 159 2.48 13.36 8.23
CA LYS A 159 3.85 12.83 8.15
C LYS A 159 3.81 11.31 8.04
N LEU A 160 4.54 10.77 7.07
CA LEU A 160 4.64 9.33 6.87
C LEU A 160 5.27 8.65 8.09
N ILE A 161 4.48 7.83 8.77
CA ILE A 161 4.94 6.96 9.86
C ILE A 161 5.72 5.79 9.26
N SER A 162 5.08 5.03 8.37
CA SER A 162 5.71 3.95 7.62
C SER A 162 4.89 3.55 6.39
N CYS A 163 5.55 2.95 5.41
CA CYS A 163 4.91 2.31 4.26
C CYS A 163 5.26 0.82 4.21
N LEU A 164 4.25 -0.04 4.17
CA LEU A 164 4.38 -1.48 4.05
C LEU A 164 3.68 -2.00 2.79
N THR A 165 4.29 -2.96 2.12
CA THR A 165 3.67 -3.68 1.00
C THR A 165 4.06 -5.14 1.02
N GLY A 166 3.24 -6.00 0.42
CA GLY A 166 3.57 -7.40 0.30
C GLY A 166 2.63 -8.11 -0.64
N GLU A 167 3.01 -9.35 -0.96
CA GLU A 167 2.24 -10.25 -1.81
C GLU A 167 1.93 -11.53 -1.03
N VAL A 168 0.68 -11.96 -1.08
CA VAL A 168 0.24 -13.26 -0.55
C VAL A 168 -0.50 -14.01 -1.64
N LEU A 169 -0.03 -15.22 -1.94
CA LEU A 169 -0.70 -16.14 -2.86
C LEU A 169 -1.52 -17.15 -2.07
N PHE A 170 -2.84 -17.06 -2.20
CA PHE A 170 -3.72 -18.11 -1.72
C PHE A 170 -4.06 -19.05 -2.89
N PRO A 171 -3.50 -20.27 -2.96
CA PRO A 171 -3.73 -21.16 -4.09
C PRO A 171 -5.21 -21.53 -4.22
N ALA A 172 -5.67 -21.80 -5.44
CA ALA A 172 -6.94 -22.50 -5.64
C ALA A 172 -6.84 -23.82 -4.87
N GLY A 173 -7.62 -23.96 -3.80
CA GLY A 173 -7.78 -25.26 -3.19
C GLY A 173 -8.29 -26.21 -4.26
N GLN A 174 -7.74 -27.41 -4.32
CA GLN A 174 -8.37 -28.49 -5.05
C GLN A 174 -9.73 -28.65 -4.37
N VAL A 175 -10.78 -28.09 -4.96
CA VAL A 175 -12.15 -28.34 -4.52
C VAL A 175 -12.25 -29.85 -4.52
N ARG A 176 -12.25 -30.48 -3.34
CA ARG A 176 -12.70 -31.86 -3.24
C ARG A 176 -14.19 -31.80 -3.48
N LEU A 177 -14.53 -31.73 -4.77
CA LEU A 177 -15.79 -32.26 -5.24
C LEU A 177 -15.71 -33.73 -4.83
N PHE A 178 -16.69 -34.17 -4.05
CA PHE A 178 -16.88 -35.52 -3.48
C PHE A 178 -16.21 -35.78 -2.12
#